data_AF-H5XDZ4-F1
#
_entry.id   AF-H5XDZ4-F1
#
_cell.length_a   1.000
_cell.length_b   1.000
_cell.length_c   1.000
_cell.angle_alpha   90.00
_cell.angle_beta   90.00
_cell.angle_gamma   90.00
#
_symmetry.space_group_name_H-M   'P 1'
#
loop_
_entity.id
_entity.type
_entity.pdbx_description
1 polymer ?
#
loop_
_entity_poly.entity_id
_entity_poly.type
_entity_poly.pdbx_seq_one_letter_code
_entity_poly.pdbx_strand_id
1 'polypeptide(L)'
;MSVTTGRTPHTTESATTTSRRSRTEASVLAVFRMVVAFLFVCHGVQGFGAFGGIDGAGTGVPFGSWPGWWASVIEVGAGGLVLAGLFTRPAALLCSGAMAYAYFVVHQPTALFPLENMGEPAALYSWIFLLLAVFGPGRWAVDNVRSRSENRR
;
A
#
# COMPACT_ATOMS: atom_id res chain seq x y z
N MET A 1 -14.04 -64.26 -7.63
CA MET A 1 -13.60 -63.20 -6.71
C MET A 1 -13.00 -62.08 -7.54
N SER A 2 -13.76 -61.01 -7.80
CA SER A 2 -13.25 -59.80 -8.46
C SER A 2 -13.18 -58.70 -7.42
N VAL A 3 -11.96 -58.32 -7.05
CA VAL A 3 -11.70 -57.23 -6.11
C VAL A 3 -11.71 -55.94 -6.93
N THR A 4 -12.80 -55.18 -6.81
CA THR A 4 -12.89 -53.81 -7.35
C THR A 4 -12.10 -52.88 -6.44
N THR A 5 -10.91 -52.49 -6.86
CA THR A 5 -10.08 -51.48 -6.18
C THR A 5 -10.76 -50.12 -6.27
N GLY A 6 -11.18 -49.58 -5.11
CA GLY A 6 -11.75 -48.25 -4.99
C GLY A 6 -10.74 -47.16 -5.34
N ARG A 7 -11.10 -46.29 -6.29
CA ARG A 7 -10.38 -45.05 -6.58
C ARG A 7 -10.72 -44.03 -5.48
N THR A 8 -9.75 -43.70 -4.63
CA THR A 8 -9.91 -42.69 -3.58
C THR A 8 -9.96 -41.27 -4.19
N PRO A 9 -10.99 -40.45 -3.88
CA PRO A 9 -11.18 -39.12 -4.50
C PRO A 9 -10.34 -37.97 -3.89
N HIS A 10 -9.36 -38.25 -3.02
CA HIS A 10 -8.78 -37.24 -2.10
C HIS A 10 -7.80 -36.20 -2.70
N THR A 11 -7.33 -36.34 -3.95
CA THR A 11 -6.27 -35.46 -4.48
C THR A 11 -6.77 -34.18 -5.16
N THR A 12 -7.98 -34.18 -5.72
CA THR A 12 -8.48 -33.06 -6.54
C THR A 12 -9.08 -31.92 -5.70
N GLU A 13 -9.67 -32.26 -4.55
CA GLU A 13 -10.36 -31.30 -3.67
C GLU A 13 -9.37 -30.43 -2.87
N SER A 14 -8.23 -31.00 -2.47
CA SER A 14 -7.16 -30.28 -1.76
C SER A 14 -6.42 -29.27 -2.65
N ALA A 15 -6.17 -29.63 -3.91
CA ALA A 15 -5.48 -28.77 -4.88
C ALA A 15 -6.34 -27.56 -5.31
N THR A 16 -7.63 -27.79 -5.55
CA THR A 16 -8.59 -26.73 -5.94
C THR A 16 -8.80 -25.71 -4.81
N THR A 17 -8.93 -26.19 -3.56
CA THR A 17 -9.08 -25.34 -2.37
C THR A 17 -7.87 -24.43 -2.15
N THR A 18 -6.65 -24.97 -2.25
CA THR A 18 -5.40 -24.19 -2.13
C THR A 18 -5.28 -23.10 -3.19
N SER A 19 -5.63 -23.40 -4.45
CA SER A 19 -5.58 -22.44 -5.56
C SER A 19 -6.61 -21.31 -5.45
N ARG A 20 -7.78 -21.59 -4.86
CA ARG A 20 -8.84 -20.60 -4.64
C ARG A 20 -8.47 -19.66 -3.51
N ARG A 21 -7.92 -20.22 -2.41
CA ARG A 21 -7.40 -19.46 -1.27
C ARG A 21 -6.32 -18.46 -1.68
N SER A 22 -5.30 -18.89 -2.42
CA SER A 22 -4.21 -18.00 -2.86
C SER A 22 -4.68 -16.87 -3.78
N ARG A 23 -5.69 -17.14 -4.62
CA ARG A 23 -6.31 -16.11 -5.47
C ARG A 23 -7.10 -15.08 -4.65
N THR A 24 -7.83 -15.53 -3.64
CA THR A 24 -8.55 -14.64 -2.73
C THR A 24 -7.57 -13.78 -1.95
N GLU A 25 -6.52 -14.36 -1.36
CA GLU A 25 -5.47 -13.65 -0.63
C GLU A 25 -4.82 -12.55 -1.50
N ALA A 26 -4.45 -12.88 -2.74
CA ALA A 26 -3.87 -11.91 -3.67
C ALA A 26 -4.86 -10.81 -4.09
N SER A 27 -6.16 -11.09 -4.11
CA SER A 27 -7.20 -10.10 -4.45
C SER A 27 -7.46 -9.16 -3.26
N VAL A 28 -7.55 -9.70 -2.04
CA VAL A 28 -7.69 -8.92 -0.80
C VAL A 28 -6.49 -7.99 -0.62
N LEU A 29 -5.26 -8.49 -0.82
CA LEU A 29 -4.06 -7.66 -0.76
C LEU A 29 -4.09 -6.52 -1.78
N ALA A 30 -4.61 -6.76 -3.00
CA ALA A 30 -4.73 -5.72 -4.01
C ALA A 30 -5.75 -4.65 -3.64
N VAL A 31 -6.92 -5.02 -3.09
CA VAL A 31 -7.90 -4.05 -2.58
C VAL A 31 -7.30 -3.24 -1.44
N PHE A 32 -6.66 -3.92 -0.47
CA PHE A 32 -6.02 -3.27 0.65
C PHE A 32 -4.97 -2.26 0.19
N ARG A 33 -4.08 -2.65 -0.73
CA ARG A 33 -3.09 -1.77 -1.36
C ARG A 33 -3.76 -0.54 -1.99
N MET A 34 -4.84 -0.73 -2.75
CA MET A 34 -5.55 0.37 -3.41
C MET A 34 -6.18 1.33 -2.41
N VAL A 35 -6.86 0.84 -1.38
CA VAL A 35 -7.52 1.68 -0.37
C VAL A 35 -6.49 2.50 0.41
N VAL A 36 -5.44 1.85 0.91
CA VAL A 36 -4.37 2.54 1.67
C VAL A 36 -3.70 3.60 0.81
N ALA A 37 -3.29 3.24 -0.41
CA ALA A 37 -2.59 4.15 -1.29
C ALA A 37 -3.49 5.32 -1.74
N PHE A 38 -4.78 5.06 -1.95
CA PHE A 38 -5.76 6.11 -2.23
C PHE A 38 -5.86 7.12 -1.07
N LEU A 39 -6.03 6.66 0.17
CA LEU A 39 -6.10 7.53 1.34
C LEU A 39 -4.78 8.32 1.53
N PHE A 40 -3.64 7.69 1.28
CA PHE A 40 -2.34 8.35 1.32
C PHE A 40 -2.21 9.44 0.26
N VAL A 41 -2.65 9.19 -0.98
CA VAL A 41 -2.68 10.20 -2.04
C VAL A 41 -3.63 11.34 -1.68
N CYS A 42 -4.76 11.08 -1.02
CA CYS A 42 -5.66 12.13 -0.53
C CYS A 42 -4.96 13.08 0.45
N HIS A 43 -4.12 12.57 1.36
CA HIS A 43 -3.30 13.42 2.23
C HIS A 43 -2.32 14.29 1.43
N GLY A 44 -1.67 13.72 0.42
CA GLY A 44 -0.74 14.48 -0.41
C GLY A 44 -1.44 15.59 -1.20
N VAL A 45 -2.62 15.28 -1.75
CA VAL A 45 -3.45 16.26 -2.47
C VAL A 45 -4.03 17.31 -1.51
N GLN A 46 -4.37 16.94 -0.27
CA GLN A 46 -4.73 17.90 0.79
C GLN A 46 -3.57 18.86 1.09
N GLY A 47 -2.34 18.37 1.10
CA GLY A 47 -1.14 19.20 1.21
C GLY A 47 -1.00 20.25 0.11
N PHE A 48 -1.67 20.09 -1.02
CA PHE A 48 -1.73 21.10 -2.09
C PHE A 48 -3.01 21.97 -2.07
N GLY A 49 -3.77 21.96 -0.98
CA GLY A 49 -4.94 22.81 -0.78
C GLY A 49 -6.29 22.16 -1.12
N ALA A 50 -6.31 20.91 -1.58
CA ALA A 50 -7.55 20.19 -1.81
C ALA A 50 -8.21 19.75 -0.48
N PHE A 51 -9.50 19.40 -0.52
CA PHE A 51 -10.25 18.90 0.65
C PHE A 51 -10.22 19.85 1.87
N GLY A 52 -10.05 21.15 1.64
CA GLY A 52 -9.90 22.14 2.71
C GLY A 52 -8.44 22.44 3.10
N GLY A 53 -7.44 21.85 2.44
CA GLY A 53 -6.04 22.19 2.69
C GLY A 53 -5.54 21.76 4.07
N ILE A 54 -4.36 22.25 4.45
CA ILE A 54 -3.71 21.94 5.74
C ILE A 54 -4.35 22.67 6.93
N ASP A 55 -5.20 23.67 6.67
CA ASP A 55 -5.83 24.54 7.66
C ASP A 55 -7.37 24.48 7.66
N GLY A 56 -7.97 23.67 6.79
CA GLY A 56 -9.42 23.62 6.60
C GLY A 56 -10.00 24.75 5.74
N ALA A 57 -9.17 25.69 5.27
CA ALA A 57 -9.58 26.85 4.45
C ALA A 57 -9.01 26.81 3.01
N GLY A 58 -8.36 25.71 2.62
CA GLY A 58 -7.81 25.50 1.27
C GLY A 58 -6.34 25.88 1.14
N THR A 59 -5.67 26.23 2.24
CA THR A 59 -4.24 26.56 2.19
C THR A 59 -3.43 25.29 1.92
N GLY A 60 -2.53 25.36 0.94
CA GLY A 60 -1.54 24.32 0.70
C GLY A 60 -0.26 24.55 1.51
N VAL A 61 0.54 23.50 1.64
CA VAL A 61 1.90 23.60 2.17
C VAL A 61 2.73 24.52 1.25
N PRO A 62 3.49 25.49 1.79
CA PRO A 62 4.30 26.39 0.98
C PRO A 62 5.25 25.64 0.05
N PHE A 63 5.34 26.09 -1.20
CA PHE A 63 6.15 25.44 -2.24
C PHE A 63 7.60 25.26 -1.79
N GLY A 64 8.12 24.04 -1.92
CA GLY A 64 9.50 23.68 -1.59
C GLY A 64 9.84 23.65 -0.10
N SER A 65 8.88 23.92 0.79
CA SER A 65 9.12 23.92 2.24
C SER A 65 9.41 22.53 2.77
N TRP A 66 10.42 22.44 3.65
CA TRP A 66 10.79 21.20 4.31
C TRP A 66 10.09 21.06 5.67
N PRO A 67 9.61 19.86 6.05
CA PRO A 67 9.50 18.65 5.22
C PRO A 67 8.18 18.58 4.41
N GLY A 68 7.20 19.43 4.73
CA GLY A 68 5.81 19.23 4.35
C GLY A 68 5.55 19.16 2.84
N TRP A 69 6.18 20.02 2.03
CA TRP A 69 5.91 20.04 0.59
C TRP A 69 6.42 18.76 -0.08
N TRP A 70 7.58 18.28 0.33
CA TRP A 70 8.16 17.03 -0.17
C TRP A 70 7.39 15.80 0.32
N ALA A 71 6.82 15.84 1.54
CA ALA A 71 5.91 14.80 2.01
C ALA A 71 4.69 14.69 1.08
N SER A 72 4.05 15.80 0.73
CA SER A 72 2.91 15.82 -0.21
C SER A 72 3.29 15.32 -1.60
N VAL A 73 4.47 15.67 -2.13
CA VAL A 73 4.98 15.14 -3.41
C VAL A 73 5.15 13.62 -3.36
N ILE A 74 5.71 13.08 -2.27
CA ILE A 74 5.89 11.63 -2.11
C ILE A 74 4.53 10.93 -1.97
N GLU A 75 3.62 11.50 -1.18
CA GLU A 75 2.27 10.97 -0.96
C GLU A 75 1.49 10.85 -2.28
N VAL A 76 1.56 11.87 -3.14
CA VAL A 76 0.91 11.81 -4.47
C VAL A 76 1.68 10.93 -5.44
N GLY A 77 2.99 11.12 -5.57
CA GLY A 77 3.81 10.44 -6.57
C GLY A 77 4.02 8.96 -6.26
N ALA A 78 4.69 8.67 -5.14
CA ALA A 78 4.96 7.29 -4.74
C ALA A 78 3.69 6.57 -4.29
N GLY A 79 2.78 7.25 -3.58
CA GLY A 79 1.46 6.71 -3.27
C GLY A 79 0.67 6.36 -4.54
N GLY A 80 0.72 7.21 -5.57
CA GLY A 80 0.10 6.94 -6.88
C GLY A 80 0.69 5.71 -7.59
N LEU A 81 2.01 5.52 -7.53
CA LEU A 81 2.67 4.30 -8.04
C LEU A 81 2.21 3.05 -7.28
N VAL A 82 2.14 3.12 -5.94
CA VAL A 82 1.61 2.03 -5.13
C VAL A 82 0.15 1.76 -5.48
N LEU A 83 -0.68 2.79 -5.68
CA LEU A 83 -2.10 2.69 -6.06
C LEU A 83 -2.28 2.01 -7.43
N ALA A 84 -1.45 2.35 -8.41
CA ALA A 84 -1.45 1.69 -9.72
C ALA A 84 -0.91 0.25 -9.67
N GLY A 85 -0.16 -0.09 -8.63
CA GLY A 85 0.57 -1.36 -8.59
C GLY A 85 1.73 -1.36 -9.60
N LEU A 86 2.42 -0.23 -9.73
CA LEU A 86 3.60 -0.04 -10.57
C LEU A 86 4.80 0.20 -9.66
N PHE A 87 5.88 -0.59 -9.81
CA PHE A 87 7.04 -0.52 -8.92
C PHE A 87 6.66 -0.58 -7.43
N THR A 88 5.67 -1.41 -7.08
CA THR A 88 5.04 -1.36 -5.75
C THR A 88 6.03 -1.49 -4.60
N ARG A 89 7.03 -2.37 -4.71
CA ARG A 89 8.00 -2.58 -3.64
C ARG A 89 8.86 -1.35 -3.34
N PRO A 90 9.62 -0.80 -4.30
CA PRO A 90 10.42 0.39 -4.04
C PRO A 90 9.55 1.63 -3.74
N ALA A 91 8.39 1.79 -4.38
CA ALA A 91 7.49 2.91 -4.09
C ALA A 91 6.94 2.83 -2.66
N ALA A 92 6.51 1.64 -2.21
CA ALA A 92 6.04 1.44 -0.84
C ALA A 92 7.17 1.61 0.18
N LEU A 93 8.41 1.18 -0.12
CA LEU A 93 9.54 1.41 0.77
C LEU A 93 9.82 2.92 0.95
N LEU A 94 9.70 3.70 -0.13
CA LEU A 94 9.82 5.16 -0.06
C LEU A 94 8.70 5.79 0.78
N CYS A 95 7.43 5.41 0.56
CA CYS A 95 6.31 5.89 1.38
C CYS A 95 6.50 5.53 2.87
N SER A 96 6.96 4.30 3.15
CA SER A 96 7.25 3.82 4.50
C SER A 96 8.33 4.67 5.17
N GLY A 97 9.46 4.89 4.49
CA GLY A 97 10.56 5.72 5.00
C GLY A 97 10.16 7.17 5.25
N ALA A 98 9.39 7.78 4.35
CA ALA A 98 8.89 9.15 4.52
C ALA A 98 8.01 9.28 5.76
N MET A 99 7.14 8.30 6.02
CA MET A 99 6.26 8.30 7.19
C MET A 99 7.00 7.96 8.49
N ALA A 100 8.01 7.08 8.43
CA ALA A 100 8.92 6.88 9.56
C ALA A 100 9.67 8.17 9.92
N TYR A 101 10.21 8.88 8.92
CA TYR A 101 10.81 10.19 9.13
C TYR A 101 9.82 11.18 9.75
N ALA A 102 8.60 11.28 9.22
CA ALA A 102 7.57 12.14 9.78
C ALA A 102 7.30 11.82 11.26
N TYR A 103 7.17 10.54 11.61
CA TYR A 103 6.97 10.15 13.00
C TYR A 103 8.12 10.59 13.90
N PHE A 104 9.36 10.21 13.59
CA PHE A 104 10.49 10.45 14.49
C PHE A 104 10.97 11.90 14.52
N VAL A 105 10.81 12.64 13.41
CA VAL A 105 11.37 14.00 13.28
C VAL A 105 10.31 15.10 13.47
N VAL A 106 9.05 14.84 13.13
CA VAL A 106 7.97 15.84 13.22
C VAL A 106 7.09 15.59 14.45
N HIS A 107 6.64 14.36 14.66
CA HIS A 107 5.65 14.06 15.71
C HIS A 107 6.28 13.74 17.07
N GLN A 108 7.24 12.82 17.12
CA GLN A 108 7.84 12.35 18.38
C GLN A 108 8.44 13.46 19.26
N PRO A 109 9.04 14.56 18.73
CA PRO A 109 9.48 15.67 19.56
C PRO A 109 8.37 16.34 20.38
N THR A 110 7.10 16.20 19.97
CA THR A 110 5.94 16.75 20.70
C THR A 110 5.56 15.89 21.91
N ALA A 111 5.52 14.56 21.74
CA ALA A 111 5.29 13.58 22.81
C ALA A 111 5.73 12.18 22.38
N LEU A 112 5.93 11.25 23.32
CA LEU A 112 6.36 9.89 23.00
C LEU A 112 5.25 9.07 22.34
N PHE A 113 4.01 9.18 22.84
CA PHE A 113 2.90 8.36 22.36
C PHE A 113 2.20 9.00 21.15
N PRO A 114 1.87 8.22 20.09
CA PRO A 114 1.18 8.72 18.91
C PRO A 114 -0.12 9.47 19.18
N LEU A 115 -0.86 9.03 20.22
CA LEU A 115 -2.12 9.65 20.64
C LEU A 115 -1.94 11.08 21.17
N GLU A 116 -0.74 11.41 21.67
CA GLU A 116 -0.42 12.70 22.29
C GLU A 116 0.28 13.66 21.31
N ASN A 117 0.84 13.13 20.22
CA ASN A 117 1.63 13.91 19.25
C ASN A 117 1.02 13.97 17.84
N MET A 118 -0.20 13.47 17.65
CA MET A 118 -0.89 13.39 16.35
C MET A 118 -0.14 12.55 15.29
N GLY A 119 0.82 11.73 15.69
CA GLY A 119 1.68 10.93 14.81
C GLY A 119 1.14 9.53 14.50
N GLU A 120 -0.06 9.21 14.98
CA GLU A 120 -0.70 7.91 14.72
C GLU A 120 -0.79 7.60 13.20
N PRO A 121 -1.22 8.52 12.32
CA PRO A 121 -1.24 8.25 10.88
C PRO A 121 0.17 7.97 10.31
N ALA A 122 1.18 8.73 10.75
CA ALA A 122 2.56 8.53 10.29
C ALA A 122 3.08 7.14 10.70
N ALA A 123 2.85 6.71 11.94
CA ALA A 123 3.23 5.38 12.39
C ALA A 123 2.47 4.28 11.61
N LEU A 124 1.15 4.43 11.44
CA LEU A 124 0.33 3.44 10.72
C LEU A 124 0.74 3.31 9.26
N TYR A 125 0.84 4.42 8.51
CA TYR A 125 1.26 4.37 7.11
C TYR A 125 2.68 3.81 6.96
N SER A 126 3.59 4.16 7.88
CA SER A 126 4.96 3.60 7.87
C SER A 126 4.95 2.07 7.87
N TRP A 127 4.23 1.46 8.82
CA TRP A 127 4.15 -0.01 8.93
C TRP A 127 3.33 -0.63 7.81
N ILE A 128 2.22 -0.02 7.40
CA ILE A 128 1.40 -0.55 6.32
C ILE A 128 2.20 -0.61 5.00
N PHE A 129 2.90 0.47 4.65
CA PHE A 129 3.71 0.48 3.44
C PHE A 129 4.93 -0.44 3.54
N LEU A 130 5.51 -0.63 4.73
CA LEU A 130 6.54 -1.64 4.94
C LEU A 130 6.01 -3.04 4.62
N LEU A 131 4.81 -3.38 5.10
CA LEU A 131 4.16 -4.66 4.80
C LEU A 131 3.89 -4.80 3.29
N LEU A 132 3.41 -3.74 2.63
CA LEU A 132 3.22 -3.75 1.17
C LEU A 132 4.54 -3.91 0.40
N ALA A 133 5.65 -3.36 0.90
CA ALA A 133 6.97 -3.57 0.32
C ALA A 133 7.43 -5.04 0.42
N VAL A 134 7.11 -5.71 1.53
CA VAL A 134 7.43 -7.13 1.75
C VAL A 134 6.52 -8.06 0.92
N PHE A 135 5.20 -7.95 1.11
CA PHE A 135 4.21 -8.82 0.45
C PHE A 135 4.05 -8.54 -1.04
N GLY A 136 4.34 -7.32 -1.47
CA GLY A 136 4.33 -6.93 -2.88
C GLY A 136 2.94 -6.55 -3.44
N PRO A 137 2.80 -6.54 -4.79
CA PRO A 137 1.72 -5.83 -5.49
C PRO A 137 0.30 -6.41 -5.38
N GLY A 138 0.15 -7.68 -4.99
CA GLY A 138 -1.11 -8.41 -5.09
C GLY A 138 -1.51 -8.75 -6.54
N ARG A 139 -2.76 -9.16 -6.74
CA ARG A 139 -3.25 -9.66 -8.05
C ARG A 139 -3.39 -8.56 -9.11
N TRP A 140 -3.98 -7.43 -8.73
CA TRP A 140 -4.32 -6.33 -9.64
C TRP A 140 -3.25 -5.25 -9.61
N ALA A 141 -2.13 -5.53 -10.27
CA ALA A 141 -1.04 -4.59 -10.42
C ALA A 141 -0.68 -4.48 -11.89
N VAL A 142 -0.41 -3.26 -12.36
CA VAL A 142 -0.08 -3.01 -13.76
C VAL A 142 1.17 -3.81 -14.17
N ASP A 143 2.13 -4.00 -13.26
CA ASP A 143 3.32 -4.82 -13.50
C ASP A 143 2.99 -6.27 -13.88
N ASN A 144 1.95 -6.85 -13.28
CA ASN A 144 1.50 -8.22 -13.59
C ASN A 144 0.86 -8.34 -14.98
N VAL A 145 0.26 -7.25 -15.48
CA VAL A 145 -0.35 -7.23 -16.83
C VAL A 145 0.74 -7.18 -17.90
N ARG A 146 1.82 -6.43 -17.66
CA ARG A 146 2.97 -6.32 -18.58
C ARG A 146 3.71 -7.64 -18.72
N SER A 147 4.06 -8.32 -17.61
CA SER A 147 4.79 -9.60 -17.69
C SER A 147 3.99 -10.72 -18.39
N ARG A 148 2.65 -10.69 -18.25
CA ARG A 148 1.78 -11.65 -18.93
C ARG A 148 1.71 -11.43 -20.45
N SER A 149 1.92 -10.20 -20.92
CA SER A 149 1.94 -9.87 -22.35
C SER A 149 3.26 -10.23 -23.03
N GLU A 150 4.38 -10.08 -22.30
CA GLU A 150 5.71 -10.46 -22.78
C GLU A 150 5.86 -11.98 -22.87
N ASN A 151 5.35 -12.73 -21.90
CA ASN A 151 5.39 -14.20 -21.92
C ASN A 151 4.40 -14.85 -22.92
N ARG A 152 3.66 -14.05 -23.70
CA ARG A 152 2.70 -14.50 -24.73
C ARG A 152 3.18 -14.20 -26.15
N ARG A 153 4.31 -13.52 -26.31
CA ARG A 153 4.99 -13.27 -27.58
C ARG A 153 6.16 -14.24 -27.72
#